data_AF-A0A6G8CAN1-F1
#
_entry.id   AF-A0A6G8CAN1-F1
#
_cell.length_a   1.000
_cell.length_b   1.000
_cell.length_c   1.000
_cell.angle_alpha   90.00
_cell.angle_beta   90.00
_cell.angle_gamma   90.00
#
_symmetry.space_group_name_H-M   'P 1'
#
loop_
_entity.id
_entity.type
_entity.pdbx_description
1 polymer ?
#
loop_
_entity_poly.entity_id
_entity_poly.type
_entity_poly.pdbx_seq_one_letter_code
_entity_poly.pdbx_strand_id
1 'polypeptide(L)'
;MEDNKKKAYRYLLYAFILDLRTIPVDGTADSLTEEMRIKYISYAGAVAYLLHNFALTASNDFEDFDEQQFWYSIDCFNQKNPAIAASHFKQIFEDRLLELNQS
;
A
#
# COMPACT_ATOMS: atom_id res chain seq x y z
N MET A 1 -9.70 -7.10 -16.57
CA MET A 1 -8.28 -7.19 -16.16
C MET A 1 -7.83 -8.63 -16.19
N GLU A 2 -6.58 -8.93 -16.58
CA GLU A 2 -6.02 -10.29 -16.64
C GLU A 2 -5.80 -10.91 -15.24
N ASP A 3 -5.93 -12.23 -15.13
CA ASP A 3 -5.87 -12.96 -13.85
C ASP A 3 -4.55 -12.78 -13.09
N ASN A 4 -3.41 -12.86 -13.78
CA ASN A 4 -2.11 -12.65 -13.16
C ASN A 4 -1.97 -11.21 -12.63
N LYS A 5 -2.53 -10.23 -13.33
CA LYS A 5 -2.55 -8.83 -12.90
C LYS A 5 -3.41 -8.65 -11.65
N LYS A 6 -4.60 -9.26 -11.61
CA LYS A 6 -5.45 -9.30 -10.40
C LYS A 6 -4.73 -9.96 -9.22
N LYS A 7 -4.01 -11.07 -9.44
CA LYS A 7 -3.20 -11.74 -8.42
C LYS A 7 -2.05 -10.86 -7.92
N ALA A 8 -1.36 -10.14 -8.80
CA ALA A 8 -0.32 -9.18 -8.43
C ALA A 8 -0.90 -8.03 -7.58
N TYR A 9 -2.08 -7.51 -7.92
CA TYR A 9 -2.75 -6.51 -7.08
C TYR A 9 -3.18 -7.05 -5.72
N ARG A 10 -3.69 -8.27 -5.62
CA ARG A 10 -3.99 -8.90 -4.32
C ARG A 10 -2.73 -9.07 -3.47
N TYR A 11 -1.60 -9.40 -4.10
CA TYR A 11 -0.32 -9.46 -3.40
C TYR A 11 0.14 -8.09 -2.93
N LEU A 12 -0.07 -7.05 -3.75
CA LEU A 12 0.20 -5.68 -3.35
C LEU A 12 -0.59 -5.28 -2.10
N LEU A 13 -1.88 -5.66 -2.02
CA LEU A 13 -2.72 -5.43 -0.84
C LEU A 13 -2.15 -6.11 0.41
N TYR A 14 -1.65 -7.34 0.27
CA TYR A 14 -0.96 -8.04 1.34
C TYR A 14 0.34 -7.33 1.77
N ALA A 15 1.15 -6.85 0.82
CA ALA A 15 2.38 -6.12 1.13
C ALA A 15 2.11 -4.83 1.91
N PHE A 16 1.06 -4.08 1.57
CA PHE A 16 0.62 -2.92 2.36
C PHE A 16 0.29 -3.30 3.81
N ILE A 17 -0.38 -4.43 4.03
CA ILE A 17 -0.72 -4.90 5.39
C ILE A 17 0.55 -5.28 6.18
N LEU A 18 1.54 -5.88 5.51
CA LEU A 18 2.83 -6.19 6.14
C LEU A 18 3.54 -4.92 6.62
N ASP A 19 3.57 -3.88 5.79
CA ASP A 19 4.18 -2.60 6.16
C ASP A 19 3.46 -1.98 7.37
N LEU A 20 2.12 -1.97 7.39
CA LEU A 20 1.36 -1.48 8.54
C LEU A 20 1.62 -2.28 9.83
N ARG A 21 1.84 -3.59 9.72
CA ARG A 21 2.13 -4.45 10.89
C ARG A 21 3.45 -4.10 11.57
N THR A 22 4.38 -3.46 10.86
CA THR A 22 5.64 -3.00 11.46
C THR A 22 5.52 -1.72 12.27
N ILE A 23 4.35 -1.07 12.24
CA ILE A 23 4.09 0.14 13.03
C ILE A 23 3.93 -0.26 14.50
N PRO A 24 4.75 0.32 15.41
CA PRO A 24 4.66 0.01 16.83
C PRO A 24 3.30 0.43 17.40
N VAL A 25 2.71 -0.46 18.19
CA VAL A 25 1.44 -0.25 18.91
C VAL A 25 1.77 0.06 20.37
N ASP A 26 0.96 0.92 21.01
CA ASP A 26 1.19 1.37 22.39
C ASP A 26 1.52 0.21 23.35
N GLY A 27 2.61 0.37 24.10
CA GLY A 27 3.21 -0.66 24.97
C GLY A 27 4.61 -1.11 24.56
N THR A 28 5.04 -0.87 23.32
CA THR A 28 6.45 -1.01 22.87
C THR A 28 7.09 0.32 22.46
N ALA A 29 6.31 1.41 22.53
CA ALA A 29 6.65 2.75 22.05
C ALA A 29 7.33 3.65 23.10
N ASP A 30 7.65 3.13 24.29
CA ASP A 30 8.26 3.90 25.40
C ASP A 30 9.62 4.51 25.03
N SER A 31 10.25 4.04 23.95
CA SER A 31 11.51 4.53 23.39
C SER A 31 11.36 5.43 22.16
N LEU A 32 10.15 5.66 21.66
CA LEU A 32 9.91 6.56 20.52
C LEU A 32 9.80 8.01 20.98
N THR A 33 10.47 8.89 20.25
CA THR A 33 10.26 10.32 20.39
C THR A 33 8.85 10.70 19.91
N GLU A 34 8.32 11.82 20.40
CA GLU A 34 7.02 12.32 19.98
C GLU A 34 6.96 12.55 18.45
N GLU A 35 8.06 13.01 17.87
CA GLU A 35 8.20 13.19 16.42
C GLU A 35 8.06 11.86 15.65
N MET A 36 8.68 10.78 16.16
CA MET A 36 8.53 9.45 15.56
C MET A 36 7.10 8.94 15.67
N ARG A 37 6.43 9.14 16.82
CA ARG A 37 5.01 8.76 16.99
C ARG A 37 4.11 9.50 16.00
N ILE A 38 4.25 10.82 15.88
CA ILE A 38 3.48 11.63 14.92
C ILE A 38 3.73 11.15 13.49
N LYS A 39 4.98 10.82 13.13
CA LYS A 39 5.32 10.28 11.81
C LYS A 39 4.63 8.93 11.55
N TYR A 40 4.65 8.02 12.52
CA TYR A 40 4.00 6.70 12.38
C TYR A 40 2.48 6.81 12.30
N ILE A 41 1.85 7.63 13.13
CA ILE A 41 0.39 7.87 13.10
C ILE A 41 -0.02 8.49 11.76
N SER A 42 0.74 9.50 11.30
CA SER A 42 0.51 10.13 10.00
C SER A 42 0.65 9.13 8.85
N TYR A 43 1.68 8.27 8.90
CA TYR A 43 1.86 7.19 7.94
C TYR A 43 0.70 6.19 7.95
N ALA A 44 0.34 5.68 9.13
CA ALA A 44 -0.72 4.70 9.29
C ALA A 44 -2.06 5.21 8.75
N GLY A 45 -2.47 6.42 9.15
CA GLY A 45 -3.74 7.01 8.73
C GLY A 45 -3.79 7.26 7.23
N ALA A 46 -2.70 7.76 6.66
CA ALA A 46 -2.62 8.09 5.25
C ALA A 46 -2.58 6.80 4.38
N VAL A 47 -1.84 5.76 4.79
CA VAL A 47 -1.81 4.45 4.10
C VAL A 47 -3.14 3.71 4.25
N ALA A 48 -3.80 3.79 5.41
CA ALA A 48 -5.12 3.20 5.62
C ALA A 48 -6.18 3.78 4.65
N TYR A 49 -6.11 5.07 4.35
CA TYR A 49 -7.01 5.70 3.37
C TYR A 49 -6.81 5.14 1.96
N LEU A 50 -5.55 4.97 1.52
CA LEU A 50 -5.22 4.32 0.24
C LEU A 50 -5.70 2.86 0.20
N LEU A 51 -5.48 2.12 1.29
CA LEU A 51 -5.85 0.72 1.43
C LEU A 51 -7.35 0.48 1.39
N HIS A 52 -8.15 1.38 1.93
CA HIS A 52 -9.60 1.19 2.02
C HIS A 52 -10.25 1.04 0.64
N ASN A 53 -9.95 1.97 -0.27
CA ASN A 53 -10.49 1.92 -1.64
C ASN A 53 -9.95 0.71 -2.40
N PHE A 54 -8.69 0.36 -2.18
CA PHE A 54 -8.07 -0.77 -2.87
C PHE A 54 -8.62 -2.13 -2.39
N ALA A 55 -8.89 -2.27 -1.10
CA ALA A 55 -9.51 -3.47 -0.54
C ALA A 55 -10.92 -3.70 -1.09
N LEU A 56 -11.72 -2.64 -1.24
CA LEU A 56 -13.05 -2.71 -1.84
C LEU A 56 -12.98 -3.20 -3.30
N THR A 57 -12.06 -2.64 -4.07
CA THR A 57 -11.82 -3.08 -5.45
C THR A 57 -11.41 -4.56 -5.49
N ALA A 58 -10.51 -4.99 -4.59
CA ALA A 58 -10.05 -6.38 -4.53
C ALA A 58 -11.17 -7.37 -4.16
N SER A 59 -12.11 -6.98 -3.30
CA SER A 59 -13.28 -7.79 -2.96
C SER A 59 -14.27 -7.93 -4.11
N ASN A 60 -14.33 -6.95 -5.01
CA ASN A 60 -15.16 -6.97 -6.21
C ASN A 60 -14.42 -7.53 -7.44
N ASP A 61 -13.38 -8.34 -7.23
CA ASP A 61 -12.56 -8.94 -8.30
C ASP A 61 -12.03 -7.95 -9.35
N PHE A 62 -11.78 -6.71 -8.92
CA PHE A 62 -11.32 -5.61 -9.77
C PHE A 62 -12.29 -5.23 -10.90
N GLU A 63 -13.59 -5.47 -10.72
CA GLU A 63 -14.63 -4.88 -11.55
C GLU A 63 -14.53 -3.34 -11.51
N ASP A 64 -14.58 -2.71 -12.69
CA ASP A 64 -14.42 -1.26 -12.89
C ASP A 64 -13.16 -0.63 -12.27
N PHE A 65 -12.12 -1.43 -12.04
CA PHE A 65 -10.89 -0.91 -11.46
C PHE A 65 -10.14 0.01 -12.43
N ASP A 66 -10.14 1.31 -12.12
CA ASP A 66 -9.30 2.29 -12.80
C ASP A 66 -7.86 2.25 -12.24
N GLU A 67 -7.05 1.44 -12.91
CA GLU A 67 -5.64 1.27 -12.60
C GLU A 67 -4.84 2.58 -12.73
N GLN A 68 -5.17 3.43 -13.70
CA GLN A 68 -4.45 4.69 -13.91
C GLN A 68 -4.75 5.65 -12.76
N GLN A 69 -6.01 5.77 -12.36
CA GLN A 69 -6.43 6.60 -11.23
C GLN A 69 -5.86 6.06 -9.91
N PHE A 70 -5.74 4.75 -9.75
CA PHE A 70 -5.09 4.14 -8.59
C PHE A 70 -3.62 4.58 -8.47
N TRP A 71 -2.82 4.40 -9.52
CA TRP A 71 -1.41 4.79 -9.49
C TRP A 71 -1.23 6.31 -9.36
N TYR A 72 -2.09 7.10 -10.01
CA TYR A 72 -2.12 8.55 -9.82
C TYR A 72 -2.38 8.92 -8.35
N SER A 73 -3.29 8.21 -7.67
CA SER A 73 -3.57 8.45 -6.25
C SER A 73 -2.36 8.13 -5.35
N ILE A 74 -1.60 7.08 -5.68
CA ILE A 74 -0.32 6.74 -5.01
C ILE A 74 0.74 7.82 -5.27
N ASP A 75 0.83 8.35 -6.49
CA ASP A 75 1.78 9.42 -6.81
C ASP A 75 1.44 10.73 -6.08
N CYS A 76 0.16 11.12 -6.09
CA CYS A 76 -0.33 12.26 -5.31
C CYS A 76 -0.09 12.08 -3.81
N PHE A 77 -0.24 10.86 -3.31
CA PHE A 77 0.07 10.53 -1.92
C PHE A 77 1.55 10.75 -1.59
N ASN A 78 2.46 10.23 -2.43
CA ASN A 78 3.90 10.39 -2.26
C ASN A 78 4.31 11.87 -2.29
N GLN A 79 3.72 12.67 -3.18
CA GLN A 79 3.98 14.11 -3.26
C GLN A 79 3.54 14.86 -1.99
N LYS A 80 2.40 14.48 -1.40
CA LYS A 80 1.88 15.09 -0.16
C LYS A 80 2.64 14.60 1.08
N ASN A 81 3.27 13.43 0.99
CA ASN A 81 3.95 12.80 2.11
C ASN A 81 5.38 12.38 1.70
N PRO A 82 6.29 13.32 1.39
CA PRO A 82 7.64 12.99 0.92
C PRO A 82 8.47 12.19 1.94
N ALA A 83 8.10 12.26 3.22
CA ALA A 83 8.71 11.46 4.29
C ALA A 83 8.23 9.99 4.31
N ILE A 84 7.24 9.66 3.47
CA ILE A 84 6.65 8.35 3.29
C ILE A 84 7.02 7.88 1.88
N ALA A 85 7.93 6.92 1.76
CA ALA A 85 8.19 6.27 0.50
C ALA A 85 7.10 5.21 0.29
N ALA A 86 6.05 5.51 -0.48
CA ALA A 86 5.12 4.50 -1.00
C ALA A 86 5.47 4.08 -2.44
N SER A 87 6.60 4.58 -2.98
CA SER A 87 7.08 4.27 -4.32
C SER A 87 7.53 2.82 -4.49
N HIS A 88 7.94 2.13 -3.41
CA HIS A 88 8.31 0.72 -3.45
C HIS A 88 7.13 -0.21 -3.77
N PHE A 89 5.89 0.21 -3.51
CA PHE A 89 4.68 -0.55 -3.84
C PHE A 89 4.52 -0.81 -5.34
N LYS A 90 4.98 0.12 -6.18
CA LYS A 90 4.98 -0.11 -7.63
C LYS A 90 5.94 -1.22 -8.02
N GLN A 91 7.14 -1.22 -7.44
CA GLN A 91 8.13 -2.27 -7.67
C GLN A 91 7.61 -3.65 -7.22
N ILE A 92 7.00 -3.72 -6.03
CA ILE A 92 6.40 -4.96 -5.50
C ILE A 92 5.36 -5.54 -6.47
N PHE A 93 4.52 -4.68 -7.06
CA PHE A 93 3.54 -5.12 -8.05
C PHE A 93 4.20 -5.64 -9.32
N GLU A 94 5.17 -4.90 -9.87
CA GLU A 94 5.87 -5.25 -11.11
C GLU A 94 6.63 -6.57 -10.97
N ASP A 95 7.38 -6.74 -9.86
CA ASP A 95 8.11 -7.97 -9.55
C ASP A 95 7.16 -9.16 -9.48
N ARG A 96 6.03 -9.00 -8.76
CA ARG A 96 5.06 -10.08 -8.61
C ARG A 96 4.37 -10.44 -9.92
N LEU A 97 4.05 -9.45 -10.75
CA LEU A 97 3.45 -9.69 -12.06
C LEU A 97 4.41 -10.45 -12.98
N LEU A 98 5.70 -10.11 -12.95
CA LEU A 98 6.72 -10.79 -13.72
C LEU A 98 6.83 -12.27 -13.31
N GLU A 99 6.90 -12.56 -12.01
CA GLU A 99 6.94 -13.93 -11.47
C GLU A 99 5.73 -14.77 -11.92
N LEU A 100 4.52 -14.18 -11.86
CA LEU A 100 3.28 -14.87 -12.21
C LEU A 100 3.15 -15.14 -13.71
N ASN A 101 3.73 -14.30 -14.56
CA ASN A 101 3.72 -14.48 -16.01
C ASN A 101 4.75 -15.52 -16.49
N GLN A 102 5.72 -15.88 -15.64
CA GLN A 102 6.71 -16.91 -15.91
C GLN A 102 6.34 -18.29 -15.35
N SER A 103 5.25 -18.37 -14.57
CA SER A 103 4.72 -19.60 -13.95
C SER A 103 3.64 -20.24 -14.83
#